data_AF-Q0ICA2-F1
#
_entry.id   AF-Q0ICA2-F1
#
_cell.length_a   1.000
_cell.length_b   1.000
_cell.length_c   1.000
_cell.angle_alpha   90.00
_cell.angle_beta   90.00
_cell.angle_gamma   90.00
#
_symmetry.space_group_name_H-M   'P 1'
#
loop_
_entity.id
_entity.type
_entity.pdbx_description
1 polymer ?
#
loop_
_entity_poly.entity_id
_entity_poly.type
_entity_poly.pdbx_seq_one_letter_code
_entity_poly.pdbx_strand_id
1 'polypeptide(L)'
;MKGPSTLALFVAVVGSGLVGMLIYAGLFYSNARRTVPASSEIDGSIFQSREEAETAANEWISRGGVYVVETLTTVRRTVPVTAIEKKKLKSQIDQSMRRKIEADYNRCLQKAETNLAKELCSFGPHEATVGDAVKIPQKKTIQDRKVNKVEYQRRECIDDQELRSFECIELDVARDEIVSRSEEGKETPVKVFQQFRY
;
A
#
# COMPACT_ATOMS: atom_id res chain seq x y z
N MET A 1 55.07 -33.71 -10.23
CA MET A 1 54.27 -32.83 -11.11
C MET A 1 54.00 -31.57 -10.28
N LYS A 2 54.79 -30.49 -10.29
CA LYS A 2 55.16 -29.49 -11.34
C LYS A 2 53.93 -28.76 -11.91
N GLY A 3 53.72 -27.50 -11.47
CA GLY A 3 52.83 -26.50 -12.07
C GLY A 3 52.29 -25.48 -11.04
N PRO A 4 52.26 -24.16 -11.28
CA PRO A 4 52.64 -23.14 -10.29
C PRO A 4 51.53 -22.21 -9.77
N SER A 5 51.88 -21.49 -8.70
CA SER A 5 51.37 -20.17 -8.29
C SER A 5 51.33 -19.13 -9.41
N THR A 6 50.34 -18.23 -9.34
CA THR A 6 50.50 -16.76 -9.47
C THR A 6 49.13 -16.12 -9.14
N LEU A 7 49.01 -15.37 -8.04
CA LEU A 7 49.30 -13.93 -7.91
C LEU A 7 48.26 -13.02 -8.58
N ALA A 8 47.60 -12.25 -7.73
CA ALA A 8 47.14 -10.87 -7.95
C ALA A 8 46.04 -10.70 -9.02
N LEU A 9 45.17 -9.71 -8.99
CA LEU A 9 45.38 -8.32 -8.64
C LEU A 9 44.00 -7.67 -8.37
N PHE A 10 43.93 -6.83 -7.35
CA PHE A 10 42.87 -5.86 -7.09
C PHE A 10 42.71 -4.87 -8.26
N VAL A 11 41.48 -4.54 -8.67
CA VAL A 11 41.01 -3.21 -9.14
C VAL A 11 39.47 -3.25 -9.04
N ALA A 12 38.79 -2.68 -8.04
CA ALA A 12 38.62 -1.27 -7.68
C ALA A 12 37.87 -0.43 -8.74
N VAL A 13 36.73 0.12 -8.30
CA VAL A 13 36.33 1.51 -8.52
C VAL A 13 35.56 1.86 -9.81
N VAL A 14 34.26 2.13 -9.56
CA VAL A 14 33.50 3.33 -9.95
C VAL A 14 33.02 3.48 -11.38
N GLY A 15 31.70 3.65 -11.50
CA GLY A 15 31.12 4.53 -12.50
C GLY A 15 29.69 4.19 -12.85
N SER A 16 28.82 5.21 -12.79
CA SER A 16 27.45 5.26 -13.33
C SER A 16 26.43 4.35 -12.63
N GLY A 17 25.48 4.87 -11.85
CA GLY A 17 24.48 5.84 -12.33
C GLY A 17 23.45 5.09 -13.18
N LEU A 18 22.20 4.99 -12.71
CA LEU A 18 21.04 4.35 -13.36
C LEU A 18 20.78 2.85 -13.07
N VAL A 19 20.89 2.40 -11.83
CA VAL A 19 20.18 1.18 -11.38
C VAL A 19 18.86 1.60 -10.76
N GLY A 20 17.89 1.97 -11.60
CA GLY A 20 16.61 2.49 -11.12
C GLY A 20 15.56 2.74 -12.20
N MET A 21 15.65 2.11 -13.37
CA MET A 21 14.62 2.27 -14.39
C MET A 21 14.53 1.09 -15.38
N LEU A 22 14.43 -0.15 -14.87
CA LEU A 22 14.13 -1.32 -15.71
C LEU A 22 13.14 -2.29 -15.02
N ILE A 23 12.21 -1.77 -14.22
CA ILE A 23 11.02 -2.51 -13.78
C ILE A 23 9.84 -2.04 -14.64
N TYR A 24 9.85 -2.32 -15.95
CA TYR A 24 8.63 -2.18 -16.75
C TYR A 24 8.54 -3.05 -18.01
N ALA A 25 9.58 -3.80 -18.38
CA ALA A 25 9.57 -4.57 -19.63
C ALA A 25 9.50 -6.11 -19.46
N GLY A 26 9.42 -6.62 -18.22
CA GLY A 26 9.64 -8.05 -17.96
C GLY A 26 8.41 -8.92 -17.64
N LEU A 27 7.21 -8.34 -17.47
CA LEU A 27 6.04 -9.08 -16.96
C LEU A 27 4.93 -9.34 -17.98
N PHE A 28 5.08 -8.93 -19.24
CA PHE A 28 4.04 -9.12 -20.26
C PHE A 28 4.27 -10.28 -21.24
N TYR A 29 5.44 -10.95 -21.22
CA TYR A 29 5.82 -11.85 -22.32
C TYR A 29 6.05 -13.33 -21.99
N SER A 30 5.64 -13.85 -20.83
CA SER A 30 5.99 -15.25 -20.52
C SER A 30 4.91 -16.22 -20.07
N ASN A 31 3.69 -15.86 -19.66
CA ASN A 31 2.72 -16.89 -19.26
C ASN A 31 1.25 -16.48 -19.34
N ALA A 32 0.78 -16.11 -20.52
CA ALA A 32 -0.65 -16.13 -20.79
C ALA A 32 -0.89 -16.86 -22.10
N ARG A 33 -0.91 -18.20 -22.04
CA ARG A 33 -1.84 -18.99 -22.85
C ARG A 33 -3.23 -18.46 -22.53
N ARG A 34 -3.64 -17.36 -23.17
CA ARG A 34 -5.02 -16.90 -23.18
C ARG A 34 -5.81 -17.95 -23.94
N THR A 35 -6.43 -18.86 -23.20
CA THR A 35 -7.66 -19.50 -23.64
C THR A 35 -8.68 -18.37 -23.82
N VAL A 36 -8.67 -17.74 -24.99
CA VAL A 36 -9.69 -16.78 -25.41
C VAL A 36 -11.02 -17.55 -25.35
N PRO A 37 -11.96 -17.20 -24.46
CA PRO A 37 -13.28 -17.78 -24.53
C PRO A 37 -13.87 -17.37 -25.88
N ALA A 38 -14.19 -18.37 -26.71
CA ALA A 38 -14.77 -18.16 -28.02
C ALA A 38 -16.22 -17.68 -27.85
N SER A 39 -16.45 -16.38 -27.99
CA SER A 39 -17.77 -15.85 -28.38
C SER A 39 -17.69 -14.40 -28.86
N SER A 40 -18.07 -14.23 -30.15
CA SER A 40 -18.65 -13.03 -30.83
C SER A 40 -17.92 -11.70 -30.65
N GLU A 41 -17.35 -11.04 -31.65
CA GLU A 41 -17.74 -10.87 -33.05
C GLU A 41 -16.48 -10.31 -33.74
N ILE A 42 -15.78 -11.11 -34.55
CA ILE A 42 -14.71 -10.58 -35.40
C ILE A 42 -15.42 -9.75 -36.46
N ASP A 43 -15.37 -8.42 -36.33
CA ASP A 43 -15.81 -7.53 -37.40
C ASP A 43 -14.92 -7.82 -38.61
N GLY A 44 -15.48 -8.48 -39.62
CA GLY A 44 -14.74 -8.98 -40.79
C GLY A 44 -14.32 -7.87 -41.77
N SER A 45 -14.44 -6.60 -41.37
CA SER A 45 -14.04 -5.45 -42.18
C SER A 45 -12.51 -5.33 -42.22
N ILE A 46 -11.96 -5.51 -43.43
CA ILE A 46 -10.56 -5.21 -43.74
C ILE A 46 -10.53 -3.77 -44.25
N PHE A 47 -9.79 -2.90 -43.55
CA PHE A 47 -9.59 -1.51 -43.91
C PHE A 47 -8.58 -1.38 -45.05
N GLN A 48 -8.62 -0.29 -45.81
CA GLN A 48 -7.73 -0.11 -46.96
C GLN A 48 -6.33 0.38 -46.55
N SER A 49 -6.21 0.90 -45.33
CA SER A 49 -4.95 1.40 -44.78
C SER A 49 -4.88 1.21 -43.26
N ARG A 50 -3.66 1.26 -42.73
CA ARG A 50 -3.41 1.25 -41.28
C ARG A 50 -4.10 2.40 -40.56
N GLU A 51 -4.10 3.58 -41.17
CA GLU A 51 -4.66 4.81 -40.58
C GLU A 51 -6.18 4.70 -40.41
N GLU A 52 -6.86 4.08 -41.38
CA GLU A 52 -8.29 3.80 -41.28
C GLU A 52 -8.61 2.81 -40.17
N ALA A 53 -7.82 1.72 -40.06
CA ALA A 53 -7.99 0.74 -38.99
C ALA A 53 -7.71 1.34 -37.60
N GLU A 54 -6.69 2.18 -37.49
CA GLU A 54 -6.36 2.89 -36.24
C GLU A 54 -7.48 3.86 -35.84
N THR A 55 -8.04 4.58 -36.80
CA THR A 55 -9.16 5.50 -36.57
C THR A 55 -10.39 4.74 -36.07
N ALA A 56 -10.73 3.63 -36.72
CA ALA A 56 -11.85 2.78 -36.30
C ALA A 56 -11.64 2.18 -34.89
N ALA A 57 -10.42 1.74 -34.59
CA ALA A 57 -10.05 1.24 -33.26
C ALA A 57 -10.18 2.34 -32.18
N ASN A 58 -9.68 3.55 -32.46
CA ASN A 58 -9.77 4.68 -31.55
C ASN A 58 -11.22 5.15 -31.34
N GLU A 59 -12.04 5.16 -32.39
CA GLU A 59 -13.47 5.41 -32.27
C GLU A 59 -14.13 4.36 -31.37
N TRP A 60 -13.80 3.09 -31.56
CA TRP A 60 -14.32 2.02 -30.73
C TRP A 60 -13.95 2.17 -29.26
N ILE A 61 -12.70 2.54 -28.95
CA ILE A 61 -12.26 2.87 -27.59
C ILE A 61 -13.11 4.00 -27.01
N SER A 62 -13.25 5.10 -27.76
CA SER A 62 -13.97 6.30 -27.30
C SER A 62 -15.44 6.02 -26.94
N ARG A 63 -16.09 5.10 -27.66
CA ARG A 63 -17.48 4.68 -27.41
C ARG A 63 -17.62 3.80 -26.16
N GLY A 64 -16.54 3.12 -25.73
CA GLY A 64 -16.55 2.22 -24.58
C GLY A 64 -16.67 2.94 -23.23
N GLY A 65 -16.16 4.17 -23.15
CA GLY A 65 -16.12 4.97 -21.93
C GLY A 65 -15.02 4.53 -20.96
N VAL A 66 -15.05 5.11 -19.77
CA VAL A 66 -14.04 4.91 -18.72
C VAL A 66 -14.63 4.19 -17.51
N TYR A 67 -13.75 3.66 -16.67
CA TYR A 67 -14.07 3.18 -15.32
C TYR A 67 -13.08 3.76 -14.31
N VAL A 68 -13.48 3.84 -13.04
CA VAL A 68 -12.70 4.45 -11.98
C VAL A 68 -12.13 3.35 -11.09
N VAL A 69 -10.82 3.37 -10.86
CA VAL A 69 -10.19 2.50 -9.87
C VAL A 69 -9.92 3.29 -8.60
N GLU A 70 -10.49 2.82 -7.50
CA GLU A 70 -10.25 3.34 -6.16
C GLU A 70 -9.16 2.54 -5.45
N THR A 71 -8.16 3.25 -4.94
CA THR A 71 -7.09 2.69 -4.11
C THR A 71 -7.11 3.35 -2.74
N LEU A 72 -7.24 2.53 -1.70
CA LEU A 72 -7.15 2.96 -0.32
C LEU A 72 -5.69 2.96 0.11
N THR A 73 -5.15 4.15 0.32
CA THR A 73 -3.79 4.31 0.86
C THR A 73 -3.87 4.78 2.30
N THR A 74 -3.04 4.20 3.15
CA THR A 74 -3.01 4.57 4.56
C THR A 74 -1.78 5.43 4.84
N VAL A 75 -2.00 6.68 5.23
CA VAL A 75 -0.91 7.63 5.50
C VAL A 75 -0.79 7.84 6.99
N ARG A 76 0.41 7.59 7.52
CA ARG A 76 0.74 7.88 8.92
C ARG A 76 1.33 9.29 8.98
N ARG A 77 0.72 10.18 9.76
CA ARG A 77 1.31 11.48 10.07
C ARG A 77 1.50 11.66 11.57
N THR A 78 2.57 12.35 11.92
CA THR A 78 2.90 12.64 13.30
C THR A 78 2.48 14.08 13.60
N VAL A 79 1.50 14.27 14.48
CA VAL A 79 0.98 15.59 14.85
C VAL A 79 1.29 15.91 16.31
N PRO A 80 1.47 17.19 16.67
CA PRO A 80 1.66 17.57 18.07
C PRO A 80 0.41 17.26 18.90
N VAL A 81 0.61 16.82 20.14
CA VAL A 81 -0.49 16.63 21.10
C VAL A 81 -0.98 18.00 21.55
N THR A 82 -2.30 18.21 21.49
CA THR A 82 -2.93 19.48 21.87
C THR A 82 -2.82 19.72 23.38
N ALA A 83 -2.97 20.98 23.84
CA ALA A 83 -2.89 21.31 25.26
C ALA A 83 -3.96 20.57 26.11
N ILE A 84 -5.18 20.41 25.56
CA ILE A 84 -6.28 19.68 26.21
C ILE A 84 -5.91 18.19 26.36
N GLU A 85 -5.37 17.57 25.31
CA GLU A 85 -4.94 16.18 25.35
C GLU A 85 -3.77 15.97 26.32
N LYS A 86 -2.81 16.89 26.36
CA LYS A 86 -1.72 16.86 27.36
C LYS A 86 -2.27 16.91 28.78
N LYS A 87 -3.25 17.79 29.05
CA LYS A 87 -3.89 17.89 30.36
C LYS A 87 -4.63 16.60 30.73
N LYS A 88 -5.33 15.99 29.77
CA LYS A 88 -6.01 14.70 29.95
C LYS A 88 -5.02 13.58 30.27
N LEU A 89 -3.93 13.46 29.50
CA LEU A 89 -2.88 12.48 29.74
C LEU A 89 -2.24 12.67 31.12
N LYS A 90 -1.92 13.91 31.50
CA LYS A 90 -1.40 14.22 32.84
C LYS A 90 -2.37 13.75 33.94
N SER A 91 -3.65 14.08 33.81
CA SER A 91 -4.67 13.66 34.78
C SER A 91 -4.78 12.14 34.90
N GLN A 92 -4.64 11.40 33.79
CA GLN A 92 -4.65 9.93 33.79
C GLN A 92 -3.42 9.35 34.49
N ILE A 93 -2.24 9.93 34.25
CA ILE A 93 -1.00 9.56 34.93
C ILE A 93 -1.14 9.82 36.43
N ASP A 94 -1.57 11.01 36.82
CA ASP A 94 -1.75 11.39 38.22
C ASP A 94 -2.74 10.45 38.93
N GLN A 95 -3.85 10.09 38.27
CA GLN A 95 -4.82 9.12 38.79
C GLN A 95 -4.21 7.71 38.93
N SER A 96 -3.41 7.28 37.95
CA SER A 96 -2.72 6.00 38.03
C SER A 96 -1.70 5.97 39.18
N MET A 97 -0.99 7.08 39.41
CA MET A 97 -0.03 7.17 40.50
C MET A 97 -0.72 7.13 41.86
N ARG A 98 -1.84 7.85 42.02
CA ARG A 98 -2.65 7.77 43.25
C ARG A 98 -3.13 6.36 43.53
N ARG A 99 -3.65 5.64 42.52
CA ARG A 99 -4.07 4.24 42.66
C ARG A 99 -2.93 3.32 43.08
N LYS A 100 -1.70 3.55 42.59
CA LYS A 100 -0.52 2.78 43.01
C LYS A 100 -0.20 3.05 44.48
N ILE A 101 -0.14 4.32 44.88
CA ILE A 101 0.11 4.71 46.28
C ILE A 101 -0.95 4.12 47.21
N GLU A 102 -2.23 4.19 46.85
CA GLU A 102 -3.34 3.59 47.61
C GLU A 102 -3.19 2.07 47.71
N ALA A 103 -2.80 1.40 46.62
CA ALA A 103 -2.57 -0.05 46.63
C ALA A 103 -1.38 -0.45 47.51
N ASP A 104 -0.28 0.31 47.48
CA ASP A 104 0.91 0.05 48.30
C ASP A 104 0.63 0.33 49.78
N TYR A 105 -0.11 1.40 50.08
CA TYR A 105 -0.60 1.69 51.42
C TYR A 105 -1.49 0.56 51.96
N ASN A 106 -2.48 0.11 51.17
CA ASN A 106 -3.34 -1.01 51.54
C ASN A 106 -2.57 -2.32 51.75
N ARG A 107 -1.57 -2.58 50.90
CA ARG A 107 -0.67 -3.74 51.05
C ARG A 107 0.12 -3.66 52.35
N CYS A 108 0.59 -2.48 52.74
CA CYS A 108 1.28 -2.28 54.02
C CYS A 108 0.32 -2.54 55.19
N LEU A 109 -0.89 -1.98 55.16
CA LEU A 109 -1.89 -2.20 56.21
C LEU A 109 -2.24 -3.68 56.42
N GLN A 110 -2.32 -4.45 55.34
CA GLN A 110 -2.58 -5.90 55.41
C GLN A 110 -1.44 -6.67 56.09
N LYS A 111 -0.20 -6.19 56.01
CA LYS A 111 0.98 -6.81 56.62
C LYS A 111 1.30 -6.28 58.03
N ALA A 112 0.66 -5.18 58.44
CA ALA A 112 0.95 -4.53 59.71
C ALA A 112 0.26 -5.24 60.88
N GLU A 113 1.06 -5.87 61.74
CA GLU A 113 0.58 -6.66 62.88
C GLU A 113 0.22 -5.79 64.11
N THR A 114 0.77 -4.57 64.22
CA THR A 114 0.58 -3.68 65.37
C THR A 114 -0.01 -2.33 64.96
N ASN A 115 -0.64 -1.63 65.91
CA ASN A 115 -1.15 -0.28 65.67
C ASN A 115 -0.04 0.70 65.29
N LEU A 116 1.15 0.56 65.90
CA LEU A 116 2.33 1.33 65.53
C LEU A 116 2.77 1.04 64.08
N ALA A 117 2.78 -0.24 63.65
CA ALA A 117 3.13 -0.59 62.28
C ALA A 117 2.13 -0.05 61.24
N LYS A 118 0.83 0.01 61.60
CA LYS A 118 -0.20 0.63 60.75
C LYS A 118 0.01 2.13 60.59
N GLU A 119 0.38 2.83 61.65
CA GLU A 119 0.73 4.25 61.58
C GLU A 119 1.97 4.50 60.74
N LEU A 120 2.95 3.60 60.78
CA LEU A 120 4.16 3.71 59.95
C LEU A 120 3.88 3.48 58.45
N CYS A 121 2.76 2.85 58.07
CA CYS A 121 2.39 2.66 56.65
C CYS A 121 2.12 3.97 55.91
N SER A 122 1.74 5.06 56.59
CA SER A 122 1.60 6.38 55.96
C SER A 122 2.93 7.12 55.77
N PHE A 123 4.01 6.66 56.42
CA PHE A 123 5.35 7.26 56.36
C PHE A 123 6.34 6.46 55.51
N GLY A 124 5.95 5.26 55.07
CA GLY A 124 6.81 4.41 54.25
C GLY A 124 7.20 5.09 52.94
N PRO A 125 8.38 4.79 52.39
CA PRO A 125 8.72 5.23 51.05
C PRO A 125 7.68 4.63 50.11
N HIS A 126 6.79 5.46 49.61
CA HIS A 126 6.01 5.06 48.45
C HIS A 126 7.04 4.86 47.35
N GLU A 127 7.39 3.62 47.04
CA GLU A 127 8.14 3.24 45.83
C GLU A 127 7.31 3.56 44.57
N ALA A 128 6.69 4.74 44.51
CA ALA A 128 6.73 5.49 43.30
C ALA A 128 8.22 5.64 42.98
N THR A 129 8.70 4.92 41.98
CA THR A 129 9.86 5.34 41.21
C THR A 129 9.63 6.79 40.77
N VAL A 130 9.96 7.75 41.64
CA VAL A 130 9.88 9.20 41.39
C VAL A 130 10.86 9.61 40.28
N GLY A 131 11.77 8.70 39.87
CA GLY A 131 12.77 8.91 38.83
C GLY A 131 12.27 8.80 37.39
N ASP A 132 11.21 8.06 37.10
CA ASP A 132 10.64 8.00 35.75
C ASP A 132 9.41 8.90 35.70
N ALA A 133 9.66 10.21 35.61
CA ALA A 133 8.64 11.15 35.18
C ALA A 133 8.04 10.63 33.87
N VAL A 134 6.84 10.04 33.94
CA VAL A 134 6.15 9.45 32.80
C VAL A 134 6.09 10.52 31.71
N LYS A 135 6.96 10.40 30.71
CA LYS A 135 7.15 11.44 29.71
C LYS A 135 5.89 11.51 28.87
N ILE A 136 5.11 12.58 29.09
CA ILE A 136 3.91 12.83 28.28
C ILE A 136 4.38 12.97 26.82
N PRO A 137 3.88 12.13 25.90
CA PRO A 137 4.30 12.20 24.52
C PRO A 137 3.95 13.57 23.93
N GLN A 138 4.93 14.21 23.30
CA GLN A 138 4.73 15.53 22.67
C GLN A 138 4.02 15.42 21.33
N LYS A 139 4.11 14.26 20.68
CA LYS A 139 3.54 13.99 19.37
C LYS A 139 2.75 12.68 19.42
N LYS A 140 1.66 12.62 18.66
CA LYS A 140 0.86 11.43 18.41
C LYS A 140 0.92 11.08 16.92
N THR A 141 0.91 9.80 16.61
CA THR A 141 0.76 9.34 15.22
C THR A 141 -0.72 9.15 14.93
N ILE A 142 -1.20 9.83 13.91
CA ILE A 142 -2.54 9.63 13.36
C ILE A 142 -2.39 8.83 12.08
N GLN A 143 -3.27 7.85 11.91
CA GLN A 143 -3.39 7.06 10.70
C GLN A 143 -4.60 7.57 9.93
N ASP A 144 -4.37 8.29 8.84
CA ASP A 144 -5.43 8.77 7.96
C ASP A 144 -5.59 7.80 6.78
N ARG A 145 -6.84 7.55 6.40
CA ARG A 145 -7.17 6.81 5.18
C ARG A 145 -7.38 7.81 4.05
N LYS A 146 -6.60 7.68 2.98
CA LYS A 146 -6.73 8.50 1.78
C LYS A 146 -7.19 7.61 0.63
N VAL A 147 -8.31 8.00 0.03
CA VAL A 147 -8.84 7.38 -1.20
C VAL A 147 -8.18 8.10 -2.39
N ASN A 148 -7.48 7.37 -3.24
CA ASN A 148 -7.04 7.88 -4.53
C ASN A 148 -7.90 7.23 -5.62
N LYS A 149 -8.38 8.04 -6.57
CA LYS A 149 -9.18 7.60 -7.70
C LYS A 149 -8.39 7.84 -8.98
N VAL A 150 -8.34 6.85 -9.86
CA VAL A 150 -7.70 6.96 -11.18
C VAL A 150 -8.66 6.43 -12.23
N GLU A 151 -8.82 7.17 -13.32
CA GLU A 151 -9.68 6.78 -14.45
C GLU A 151 -8.90 5.96 -15.46
N TYR A 152 -9.52 4.90 -15.96
CA TYR A 152 -8.96 3.98 -16.96
C TYR A 152 -9.95 3.81 -18.12
N GLN A 153 -9.43 3.59 -19.32
CA GLN A 153 -10.25 3.26 -20.47
C GLN A 153 -10.79 1.85 -20.32
N ARG A 154 -12.08 1.66 -20.59
CA ARG A 154 -12.72 0.34 -20.54
C ARG A 154 -12.31 -0.56 -21.70
N ARG A 155 -11.92 0.07 -22.81
CA ARG A 155 -11.49 -0.57 -24.05
C ARG A 155 -10.05 -0.17 -24.35
N GLU A 156 -9.23 -1.14 -24.73
CA GLU A 156 -7.82 -0.92 -25.04
C GLU A 156 -7.46 -1.69 -26.31
N CYS A 157 -6.55 -1.14 -27.10
CA CYS A 157 -6.09 -1.73 -28.36
C CYS A 157 -4.56 -1.81 -28.38
N ILE A 158 -4.04 -2.87 -29.00
CA ILE A 158 -2.61 -3.11 -29.22
C ILE A 158 -2.39 -3.32 -30.72
N ASP A 159 -1.37 -2.68 -31.27
CA ASP A 159 -0.96 -2.85 -32.66
C ASP A 159 -0.15 -4.15 -32.83
N ASP A 160 -0.68 -5.08 -33.62
CA ASP A 160 0.03 -6.29 -34.07
C ASP A 160 0.50 -6.09 -35.52
N GLN A 161 1.80 -5.83 -35.65
CA GLN A 161 2.44 -5.58 -36.93
C GLN A 161 2.58 -6.84 -37.79
N GLU A 162 2.65 -8.03 -37.19
CA GLU A 162 2.78 -9.29 -37.93
C GLU A 162 1.45 -9.64 -38.60
N LEU A 163 0.35 -9.41 -37.90
CA LEU A 163 -1.01 -9.66 -38.37
C LEU A 163 -1.64 -8.48 -39.13
N ARG A 164 -0.93 -7.34 -39.19
CA ARG A 164 -1.43 -6.06 -39.74
C ARG A 164 -2.80 -5.72 -39.18
N SER A 165 -2.88 -5.71 -37.85
CA SER A 165 -4.15 -5.53 -37.18
C SER A 165 -4.02 -4.87 -35.82
N PHE A 166 -5.03 -4.11 -35.43
CA PHE A 166 -5.20 -3.69 -34.04
C PHE A 166 -6.05 -4.72 -33.30
N GLU A 167 -5.47 -5.35 -32.28
CA GLU A 167 -6.15 -6.25 -31.38
C GLU A 167 -6.71 -5.48 -30.18
N CYS A 168 -8.03 -5.46 -30.07
CA CYS A 168 -8.75 -4.64 -29.13
C CYS A 168 -9.57 -5.49 -28.16
N ILE A 169 -9.61 -5.09 -26.90
CA ILE A 169 -10.38 -5.76 -25.85
C ILE A 169 -11.31 -4.79 -25.14
N GLU A 170 -12.47 -5.29 -24.71
CA GLU A 170 -13.37 -4.60 -23.78
C GLU A 170 -13.35 -5.36 -22.45
N LEU A 171 -13.11 -4.64 -21.36
CA LEU A 171 -13.14 -5.20 -20.02
C LEU A 171 -14.59 -5.39 -19.54
N ASP A 172 -14.84 -6.47 -18.78
CA ASP A 172 -16.14 -6.77 -18.16
C ASP A 172 -16.36 -5.96 -16.88
N VAL A 173 -16.39 -4.65 -17.06
CA VAL A 173 -16.68 -3.62 -16.05
C VAL A 173 -17.71 -2.69 -16.66
N ALA A 174 -18.67 -2.23 -15.88
CA ALA A 174 -19.67 -1.28 -16.34
C ALA A 174 -19.05 0.10 -16.57
N ARG A 175 -19.66 0.88 -17.46
CA ARG A 175 -19.24 2.28 -17.67
C ARG A 175 -19.42 3.07 -16.37
N ASP A 176 -18.43 3.89 -16.04
CA ASP A 176 -18.38 4.71 -14.82
C ASP A 176 -18.42 3.89 -13.51
N GLU A 177 -18.17 2.57 -13.59
CA GLU A 177 -18.07 1.72 -12.41
C GLU A 177 -16.83 2.07 -11.58
N ILE A 178 -17.00 1.97 -10.26
CA ILE A 178 -15.94 2.19 -9.29
C ILE A 178 -15.42 0.84 -8.82
N VAL A 179 -14.23 0.47 -9.27
CA VAL A 179 -13.56 -0.77 -8.90
C VAL A 179 -12.58 -0.50 -7.76
N SER A 180 -12.81 -1.12 -6.61
CA SER A 180 -11.85 -1.07 -5.51
C SER A 180 -10.72 -2.07 -5.75
N ARG A 181 -9.49 -1.60 -5.91
CA ARG A 181 -8.33 -2.50 -6.04
C ARG A 181 -7.93 -3.03 -4.65
N SER A 182 -8.20 -4.31 -4.39
CA SER A 182 -7.57 -5.04 -3.29
C SER A 182 -6.08 -5.27 -3.60
N GLU A 183 -5.21 -5.36 -2.58
CA GLU A 183 -3.77 -5.63 -2.77
C GLU A 183 -3.49 -6.93 -3.55
N GLU A 184 -4.45 -7.85 -3.55
CA GLU A 184 -4.50 -8.99 -4.47
C GLU A 184 -5.00 -8.49 -5.83
N GLY A 185 -4.07 -8.17 -6.73
CA GLY A 185 -4.32 -7.67 -8.09
C GLY A 185 -5.07 -8.67 -8.97
N LYS A 186 -6.36 -8.84 -8.74
CA LYS A 186 -7.25 -9.56 -9.65
C LYS A 186 -7.42 -8.71 -10.91
N GLU A 187 -6.96 -9.25 -12.03
CA GLU A 187 -7.18 -8.64 -13.33
C GLU A 187 -8.67 -8.65 -13.67
N THR A 188 -9.15 -7.54 -14.21
CA THR A 188 -10.51 -7.43 -14.71
C THR A 188 -10.69 -8.39 -15.89
N PRO A 189 -11.72 -9.26 -15.89
CA PRO A 189 -11.94 -10.19 -16.99
C PRO A 189 -12.26 -9.45 -18.29
N VAL A 190 -11.90 -10.07 -19.42
CA VAL A 190 -12.21 -9.54 -20.76
C VAL A 190 -13.62 -9.98 -21.15
N LYS A 191 -14.45 -9.02 -21.56
CA LYS A 191 -15.81 -9.24 -22.04
C LYS A 191 -15.88 -9.51 -23.54
N VAL A 192 -15.18 -8.69 -24.33
CA VAL A 192 -15.22 -8.74 -25.81
C VAL A 192 -13.81 -8.60 -26.35
N PHE A 193 -13.53 -9.31 -27.44
CA PHE A 193 -12.34 -9.15 -28.26
C PHE A 193 -12.76 -8.73 -29.67
N GLN A 194 -12.10 -7.73 -30.23
CA GLN A 194 -12.33 -7.22 -31.58
C GLN A 194 -11.00 -6.98 -32.30
N GLN A 195 -10.96 -7.22 -33.60
CA GLN A 195 -9.74 -7.06 -34.40
C GLN A 195 -10.02 -6.15 -35.59
N PHE A 196 -9.19 -5.13 -35.81
CA PHE A 196 -9.28 -4.19 -36.94
C PHE A 196 -8.10 -4.42 -37.89
N ARG A 197 -8.34 -5.04 -39.06
CA ARG A 197 -7.27 -5.50 -39.99
C ARG A 197 -7.07 -4.54 -41.16
N TYR A 198 -5.85 -4.46 -41.70
CA TYR A 198 -5.51 -3.62 -42.87
C TYR A 198 -4.42 -4.21 -43.78
#